data_AF-A0A524GK50-F1
#
_entry.id   AF-A0A524GK50-F1
#
_cell.length_a   1.000
_cell.length_b   1.000
_cell.length_c   1.000
_cell.angle_alpha   90.00
_cell.angle_beta   90.00
_cell.angle_gamma   90.00
#
_symmetry.space_group_name_H-M   'P 1'
#
loop_
_entity.id
_entity.type
_entity.pdbx_description
1 polymer ?
#
loop_
_entity_poly.entity_id
_entity_poly.type
_entity_poly.pdbx_seq_one_letter_code
_entity_poly.pdbx_strand_id
1 'polypeptide(L)'
;MKAMLEILPQLPIGTQRLKDTVVANLGLAGQMTPTRDLTAAWDETKKKAAKQYPDKFILDDRNVLHWNDGSVEILDKKVSAANFKKLNELAQVDGCTVNHLVSKLIKAYQKGKA
;
A
#
# COMPACT_ATOMS: atom_id res chain seq x y z
N MET A 1 12.58 -18.31 0.08
CA MET A 1 11.95 -19.26 1.03
C MET A 1 10.46 -19.35 0.73
N LYS A 2 9.93 -20.52 0.33
CA LYS A 2 8.47 -20.71 0.13
C LYS A 2 7.69 -20.70 1.45
N ALA A 3 8.31 -21.19 2.53
CA ALA A 3 7.72 -21.27 3.86
C ALA A 3 7.17 -19.94 4.41
N MET A 4 7.83 -18.80 4.14
CA MET A 4 7.33 -17.48 4.57
C MET A 4 5.96 -17.14 3.96
N LEU A 5 5.76 -17.50 2.70
CA LEU A 5 4.51 -17.27 1.97
C LEU A 5 3.40 -18.23 2.41
N GLU A 6 3.77 -19.41 2.91
CA GLU A 6 2.83 -20.42 3.44
C GLU A 6 2.36 -20.07 4.86
N ILE A 7 3.25 -19.53 5.70
CA ILE A 7 2.94 -19.12 7.08
C ILE A 7 2.05 -17.88 7.10
N LEU A 8 2.35 -16.89 6.26
CA LEU A 8 1.75 -15.57 6.33
C LEU A 8 0.20 -15.58 6.31
N PRO A 9 -0.52 -16.34 5.45
CA PRO A 9 -1.98 -16.36 5.42
C PRO A 9 -2.64 -17.09 6.59
N GLN A 10 -1.85 -17.83 7.37
CA GLN A 10 -2.29 -18.57 8.57
C GLN A 10 -2.22 -17.71 9.84
N LEU A 11 -1.54 -16.56 9.77
CA LEU A 11 -1.48 -15.63 10.89
C LEU A 11 -2.87 -15.03 11.18
N PRO A 12 -3.19 -14.74 12.45
CA PRO A 12 -4.41 -14.01 12.79
C PRO A 12 -4.47 -12.64 12.10
N ILE A 13 -5.65 -12.27 11.59
CA ILE A 13 -5.89 -10.95 11.01
C ILE A 13 -5.55 -9.86 12.03
N GLY A 14 -4.90 -8.78 11.59
CA GLY A 14 -4.46 -7.69 12.46
C GLY A 14 -3.11 -7.95 13.17
N THR A 15 -2.46 -9.09 12.91
CA THR A 15 -1.11 -9.36 13.42
C THR A 15 -0.14 -8.25 13.00
N GLN A 16 0.49 -7.60 14.00
CA GLN A 16 1.52 -6.59 13.78
C GLN A 16 2.88 -7.22 13.46
N ARG A 17 3.78 -6.41 12.89
CA ARG A 17 5.17 -6.80 12.57
C ARG A 17 5.24 -8.13 11.80
N LEU A 18 4.51 -8.20 10.69
CA LEU A 18 4.36 -9.42 9.88
C LEU A 18 5.69 -10.12 9.55
N LYS A 19 6.74 -9.36 9.19
CA LYS A 19 8.07 -9.93 8.91
C LYS A 19 8.62 -10.69 10.10
N ASP A 20 8.67 -10.05 11.26
CA ASP A 20 9.27 -10.63 12.47
C ASP A 20 8.46 -11.84 12.95
N THR A 21 7.13 -11.73 12.90
CA THR A 21 6.24 -12.84 13.25
C THR A 21 6.41 -14.03 12.31
N VAL A 22 6.51 -13.80 11.00
CA VAL A 22 6.76 -14.89 10.04
C VAL A 22 8.14 -15.51 10.28
N VAL A 23 9.18 -14.71 10.51
CA VAL A 23 10.53 -15.21 10.80
C VAL A 23 10.56 -16.04 12.08
N ALA A 24 9.84 -15.63 13.13
CA ALA A 24 9.70 -16.40 14.36
C ALA A 24 9.02 -17.77 14.11
N ASN A 25 8.01 -17.80 13.25
CA ASN A 25 7.31 -19.05 12.87
C ASN A 25 8.15 -19.97 11.96
N LEU A 26 9.28 -19.52 11.41
CA LEU A 26 10.23 -20.40 10.72
C LEU A 26 11.09 -21.22 11.71
N GLY A 27 11.05 -20.92 13.00
CA GLY A 27 11.82 -21.62 14.03
C GLY A 27 13.33 -21.57 13.77
N LEU A 28 14.00 -22.73 13.93
CA LEU A 28 15.45 -22.86 13.74
C LEU A 28 15.92 -22.41 12.34
N ALA A 29 15.12 -22.65 11.30
CA ALA A 29 15.46 -22.23 9.94
C ALA A 29 15.50 -20.69 9.81
N GLY A 30 14.63 -19.98 10.53
CA GLY A 30 14.67 -18.52 10.61
C GLY A 30 15.91 -18.02 11.33
N GLN A 31 16.24 -18.63 12.48
CA GLN A 31 17.36 -18.21 13.33
C GLN A 31 18.75 -18.45 12.70
N MET A 32 18.89 -19.51 11.91
CA MET A 32 20.16 -19.85 11.24
C MET A 32 20.36 -19.14 9.91
N THR A 33 19.31 -18.50 9.36
CA THR A 33 19.41 -17.80 8.08
C THR A 33 19.97 -16.39 8.29
N PRO A 34 20.97 -15.95 7.50
CA PRO A 34 21.46 -14.59 7.57
C PRO A 34 20.36 -13.54 7.36
N THR A 35 20.40 -12.45 8.13
CA THR A 35 19.42 -11.35 8.07
C THR A 35 19.24 -10.78 6.66
N ARG A 36 20.32 -10.72 5.86
CA ARG A 36 20.28 -10.28 4.47
C ARG A 36 19.35 -11.18 3.64
N ASP A 37 19.51 -12.49 3.78
CA ASP A 37 18.78 -13.47 2.96
C ASP A 37 17.31 -13.55 3.42
N LEU A 38 17.05 -13.42 4.73
CA LEU A 38 15.69 -13.24 5.26
C LEU A 38 15.00 -12.00 4.70
N THR A 39 15.74 -10.89 4.55
CA THR A 39 15.19 -9.64 4.01
C THR A 39 14.87 -9.76 2.54
N ALA A 40 15.76 -10.34 1.73
CA ALA A 40 15.50 -10.61 0.33
C ALA A 40 14.29 -11.55 0.15
N ALA A 41 14.21 -12.62 0.95
CA ALA A 41 13.09 -13.54 0.94
C ALA A 41 11.77 -12.86 1.34
N TRP A 42 11.81 -11.95 2.32
CA TRP A 42 10.65 -11.16 2.73
C TRP A 42 10.17 -10.21 1.63
N ASP A 43 11.10 -9.54 0.94
CA ASP A 43 10.77 -8.61 -0.16
C ASP A 43 10.09 -9.28 -1.36
N GLU A 44 10.44 -10.54 -1.63
CA GLU A 44 9.69 -11.35 -2.59
C GLU A 44 8.34 -11.82 -2.03
N THR A 45 8.33 -12.26 -0.78
CA THR A 45 7.14 -12.85 -0.13
C THR A 45 6.00 -11.84 -0.09
N LYS A 46 6.27 -10.59 0.31
CA LYS A 46 5.24 -9.54 0.38
C LYS A 46 4.55 -9.28 -0.96
N LYS A 47 5.31 -9.26 -2.06
CA LYS A 47 4.77 -9.07 -3.42
C LYS A 47 3.92 -10.26 -3.85
N LYS A 48 4.37 -11.48 -3.54
CA LYS A 48 3.63 -12.72 -3.83
C LYS A 48 2.35 -12.81 -3.01
N ALA A 49 2.41 -12.47 -1.72
CA ALA A 49 1.27 -12.49 -0.81
C ALA A 49 0.15 -11.53 -1.25
N ALA A 50 0.48 -10.27 -1.55
CA ALA A 50 -0.50 -9.30 -2.03
C ALA A 50 -1.13 -9.68 -3.39
N LYS A 51 -0.41 -10.45 -4.21
CA LYS A 51 -0.94 -10.96 -5.50
C LYS A 51 -1.80 -12.21 -5.33
N GLN A 52 -1.41 -13.13 -4.45
CA GLN A 52 -2.10 -14.42 -4.27
C GLN A 52 -3.31 -14.34 -3.34
N TYR A 53 -3.26 -13.45 -2.35
CA TYR A 53 -4.32 -13.26 -1.34
C TYR A 53 -4.69 -11.76 -1.23
N PRO A 54 -5.21 -11.14 -2.32
CA PRO A 54 -5.55 -9.72 -2.33
C PRO A 54 -6.71 -9.37 -1.37
N ASP A 55 -7.50 -10.36 -0.98
CA ASP A 55 -8.54 -10.28 0.04
C ASP A 55 -7.97 -10.14 1.46
N LYS A 56 -6.75 -10.63 1.70
CA LYS A 56 -6.09 -10.61 3.01
C LYS A 56 -4.98 -9.59 3.14
N PHE A 57 -4.25 -9.32 2.06
CA PHE A 57 -3.05 -8.50 2.10
C PHE A 57 -3.04 -7.42 1.03
N ILE A 58 -2.46 -6.29 1.40
CA ILE A 58 -2.26 -5.17 0.50
C ILE A 58 -0.87 -4.57 0.72
N LEU A 59 -0.26 -4.05 -0.34
CA LEU A 59 1.00 -3.30 -0.26
C LEU A 59 0.70 -1.82 -0.28
N ASP A 60 1.29 -1.08 0.66
CA ASP A 60 1.30 0.38 0.55
C ASP A 60 2.33 0.86 -0.48
N ASP A 61 2.36 2.18 -0.70
CA ASP A 61 3.27 2.80 -1.65
C ASP A 61 4.76 2.69 -1.28
N ARG A 62 5.08 2.34 -0.02
CA ARG A 62 6.43 2.08 0.46
C ARG A 62 6.80 0.59 0.34
N ASN A 63 5.95 -0.21 -0.31
CA ASN A 63 6.07 -1.66 -0.38
C ASN A 63 6.09 -2.33 1.00
N VAL A 64 5.41 -1.75 1.98
CA VAL A 64 5.15 -2.42 3.27
C VAL A 64 3.87 -3.23 3.12
N LEU A 65 3.91 -4.47 3.61
CA LEU A 65 2.76 -5.37 3.58
C LEU A 65 1.87 -5.10 4.79
N HIS A 66 0.58 -4.97 4.52
CA HIS A 66 -0.45 -4.74 5.52
C HIS A 66 -1.58 -5.77 5.34
N TRP A 67 -2.39 -5.92 6.38
CA TRP A 67 -3.68 -6.59 6.25
C TRP A 67 -4.64 -5.73 5.44
N ASN A 68 -5.43 -6.38 4.59
CA ASN A 68 -6.54 -5.76 3.88
C ASN A 68 -7.82 -5.83 4.73
N ASP A 69 -7.75 -5.33 5.96
CA ASP A 69 -8.84 -5.34 6.94
C ASP A 69 -9.51 -3.96 7.08
N GLY A 70 -9.17 -3.02 6.19
CA GLY A 70 -9.65 -1.64 6.23
C GLY A 70 -8.92 -0.73 7.23
N SER A 71 -7.93 -1.24 7.98
CA SER A 71 -7.10 -0.41 8.88
C SER A 71 -6.10 0.48 8.13
N VAL A 72 -5.82 0.17 6.87
CA VAL A 72 -4.87 0.91 6.02
C VAL A 72 -5.60 1.53 4.85
N GLU A 73 -5.64 2.86 4.83
CA GLU A 73 -6.13 3.64 3.70
C GLU A 73 -5.00 3.81 2.67
N ILE A 74 -5.15 3.20 1.49
CA ILE A 74 -4.25 3.45 0.37
C ILE A 74 -4.68 4.72 -0.34
N LEU A 75 -3.82 5.73 -0.28
CA LEU A 75 -4.03 6.99 -0.96
C LEU A 75 -3.91 6.79 -2.47
N ASP A 76 -4.92 7.20 -3.23
CA ASP A 76 -4.77 7.35 -4.67
C ASP A 76 -3.88 8.57 -4.97
N LYS A 77 -2.66 8.29 -5.44
CA LYS A 77 -1.62 9.30 -5.68
C LYS A 77 -1.58 9.80 -7.12
N LYS A 78 -2.29 9.16 -8.04
CA LYS A 78 -2.16 9.45 -9.47
C LYS A 78 -3.49 9.89 -10.05
N VAL A 79 -3.50 11.08 -10.61
CA VAL A 79 -4.59 11.49 -11.49
C VAL A 79 -4.37 10.85 -12.86
N SER A 80 -5.38 10.18 -13.40
CA SER A 80 -5.30 9.62 -14.76
C SER A 80 -4.98 10.71 -15.78
N ALA A 81 -4.28 10.37 -16.87
CA ALA A 81 -3.91 11.36 -17.89
C ALA A 81 -5.14 12.09 -18.48
N ALA A 82 -6.25 11.37 -18.65
CA ALA A 82 -7.51 11.94 -19.10
C ALA A 82 -8.07 12.98 -18.12
N ASN A 83 -8.07 12.69 -16.81
CA ASN A 83 -8.53 13.63 -15.80
C ASN A 83 -7.56 14.81 -15.64
N PHE A 84 -6.25 14.56 -15.74
CA PHE A 84 -5.25 15.61 -15.69
C PHE A 84 -5.38 16.59 -16.86
N LYS A 85 -5.69 16.09 -18.07
CA LYS A 85 -5.99 16.93 -19.24
C LYS A 85 -7.20 17.85 -18.98
N LYS A 86 -8.30 17.28 -18.48
CA LYS A 86 -9.51 18.06 -18.13
C LYS A 86 -9.22 19.14 -17.08
N LEU A 87 -8.41 18.83 -16.06
CA LEU A 87 -8.00 19.81 -15.06
C LEU A 87 -7.20 20.98 -15.67
N ASN A 88 -6.33 20.69 -16.65
CA ASN A 88 -5.59 21.74 -17.36
C ASN A 88 -6.51 22.61 -18.22
N GLU A 89 -7.46 22.00 -18.95
CA GLU A 89 -8.44 22.73 -19.75
C GLU A 89 -9.27 23.70 -18.87
N LEU A 90 -9.74 23.23 -17.71
CA LEU A 90 -10.44 24.09 -16.74
C LEU A 90 -9.54 25.19 -16.17
N ALA A 91 -8.29 24.87 -15.84
CA ALA A 91 -7.35 25.85 -15.31
C ALA A 91 -7.03 26.94 -16.33
N GLN A 92 -6.96 26.60 -17.62
CA GLN A 92 -6.80 27.55 -18.72
C GLN A 92 -7.99 28.49 -18.86
N VAL A 93 -9.22 27.96 -18.78
CA VAL A 93 -10.45 28.78 -18.80
C VAL A 93 -10.47 29.78 -17.65
N ASP A 94 -10.03 29.36 -16.46
CA ASP A 94 -9.95 30.20 -15.26
C ASP A 94 -8.70 31.09 -15.20
N GLY A 95 -7.80 31.01 -16.17
CA GLY A 95 -6.54 31.75 -16.20
C GLY A 95 -5.62 31.46 -15.00
N CYS A 96 -5.66 30.24 -14.46
CA CYS A 96 -4.90 29.85 -13.27
C CYS A 96 -4.12 28.55 -13.48
N THR A 97 -3.35 28.14 -12.47
CA THR A 97 -2.66 26.84 -12.48
C THR A 97 -3.59 25.73 -12.01
N VAL A 98 -3.32 24.49 -12.43
CA VAL A 98 -4.05 23.29 -11.95
C VAL A 98 -4.06 23.21 -10.41
N ASN A 99 -2.94 23.54 -9.74
CA ASN A 99 -2.88 23.54 -8.28
C ASN A 99 -3.83 24.58 -7.65
N HIS A 100 -3.94 25.75 -8.27
CA HIS A 100 -4.85 26.79 -7.79
C HIS A 100 -6.32 26.38 -8.01
N LEU A 101 -6.63 25.79 -9.17
CA LEU A 101 -7.95 25.20 -9.46
C LEU A 101 -8.32 24.13 -8.42
N VAL A 102 -7.44 23.16 -8.17
CA VAL A 102 -7.67 22.09 -7.18
C VAL A 102 -7.89 22.68 -5.79
N SER A 103 -7.12 23.69 -5.40
CA SER A 103 -7.30 24.38 -4.11
C SER A 103 -8.68 25.05 -3.98
N LYS A 104 -9.19 25.66 -5.06
CA LYS A 104 -10.54 26.22 -5.12
C LYS A 104 -11.61 25.13 -4.98
N LEU A 105 -11.47 24.03 -5.72
CA LEU A 105 -12.40 22.90 -5.69
C LEU A 105 -12.48 22.27 -4.29
N ILE A 106 -11.34 22.05 -3.62
CA ILE A 106 -11.31 21.52 -2.25
C ILE A 106 -12.06 22.45 -1.29
N LYS A 107 -11.79 23.76 -1.35
CA LYS A 107 -12.48 24.74 -0.50
C LYS A 107 -13.99 24.77 -0.74
N ALA A 108 -14.42 24.73 -2.00
CA ALA A 108 -15.84 24.71 -2.34
C ALA A 108 -16.54 23.44 -1.84
N TYR A 109 -15.90 22.29 -2.01
CA TYR A 109 -16.41 21.01 -1.51
C TYR A 109 -16.53 20.98 0.01
N GLN A 110 -15.51 21.45 0.73
CA GLN A 110 -15.54 21.55 2.20
C GLN A 110 -16.67 22.46 2.69
N LYS A 111 -16.90 23.60 2.03
CA LYS A 111 -18.01 24.50 2.37
C LYS A 111 -19.39 23.89 2.11
N GLY A 112 -19.54 23.09 1.05
CA GLY A 112 -20.80 22.43 0.74
C GLY A 112 -21.13 21.21 1.63
N LYS A 113 -20.16 20.73 2.41
CA LYS A 113 -20.33 19.67 3.41
C LYS A 113 -20.49 20.18 4.85
N ALA A 114 -20.26 21.48 5.06
CA ALA A 114 -20.42 22.14 6.35
C ALA A 114 -21.90 22.52 6.60
#